data_AF-A0A259DGM5-F1
#
_entry.id   AF-A0A259DGM5-F1
#
_cell.length_a   1.000
_cell.length_b   1.000
_cell.length_c   1.000
_cell.angle_alpha   90.00
_cell.angle_beta   90.00
_cell.angle_gamma   90.00
#
_symmetry.space_group_name_H-M   'P 1'
#
loop_
_entity.id
_entity.type
_entity.pdbx_description
1 polymer ?
#
loop_
_entity_poly.entity_id
_entity_poly.type
_entity_poly.pdbx_seq_one_letter_code
_entity_poly.pdbx_strand_id
1 'polypeptide(L)' 'MQRIGKISRFGLFLCVSTLALSACVSDNGLDWDLRAGGGDTSDAARQATAAAPTPDTNGIISYPDYQLATARRGE' A
#
# COMPACT_ATOMS: atom_id res chain seq x y z
N MET A 1 36.57 16.21 -13.61
CA MET A 1 35.65 15.06 -13.50
C MET A 1 34.32 15.48 -14.10
N GLN A 2 33.76 14.69 -15.04
CA GLN A 2 32.36 14.62 -15.51
C GLN A 2 32.38 14.16 -16.99
N ARG A 3 32.33 12.84 -17.22
CA ARG A 3 32.07 12.30 -18.56
C ARG A 3 30.57 12.41 -18.79
N ILE A 4 30.15 13.36 -19.61
CA ILE A 4 28.79 13.40 -20.15
C ILE A 4 28.60 12.15 -21.00
N GLY A 5 27.83 11.19 -20.50
CA GLY A 5 27.53 9.95 -21.21
C GLY A 5 26.74 10.26 -22.48
N LYS A 6 27.23 9.75 -23.63
CA LYS A 6 26.50 9.83 -24.90
C LYS A 6 25.19 9.07 -24.77
N ILE A 7 24.06 9.78 -24.89
CA ILE A 7 22.73 9.17 -24.94
C ILE A 7 22.70 8.24 -26.15
N SER A 8 22.52 6.94 -25.89
CA SER A 8 22.47 5.93 -26.95
C SER A 8 21.19 6.11 -27.75
N ARG A 9 21.32 6.42 -29.03
CA ARG A 9 20.21 6.54 -30.01
C ARG A 9 19.35 5.29 -30.00
N PHE A 10 20.02 4.13 -29.89
CA PHE A 10 19.39 2.82 -29.82
C PHE A 10 18.56 2.66 -28.53
N GLY A 11 19.08 3.15 -27.40
CA GLY A 11 18.34 3.18 -26.13
C GLY A 11 17.10 4.07 -26.21
N LEU A 12 17.20 5.22 -26.87
CA LEU A 12 16.04 6.11 -27.09
C LEU A 12 14.97 5.43 -27.94
N PHE A 13 15.35 4.77 -29.05
CA PHE A 13 14.41 4.05 -29.90
C PHE A 13 13.73 2.88 -29.16
N LEU A 14 14.47 2.14 -28.33
CA LEU A 14 13.92 1.06 -27.53
C LEU A 14 12.85 1.59 -26.55
N CYS A 15 13.16 2.65 -25.81
CA CYS A 15 12.22 3.27 -24.87
C CYS A 15 10.96 3.80 -25.56
N VAL A 16 11.10 4.49 -26.69
CA VAL A 16 9.94 5.01 -27.44
C VAL A 16 9.05 3.85 -27.94
N SER A 17 9.67 2.77 -28.39
CA SER A 17 8.93 1.60 -28.89
C SER A 17 8.16 0.88 -27.77
N THR A 18 8.73 0.76 -26.57
CA THR A 18 8.05 0.12 -25.44
C THR A 18 6.91 0.96 -24.88
N LEU A 19 7.06 2.30 -24.82
CA LEU A 19 5.98 3.22 -24.43
C LEU A 19 4.83 3.22 -25.45
N ALA A 20 5.14 3.17 -26.75
CA ALA A 20 4.12 3.09 -27.78
C ALA A 20 3.30 1.78 -27.66
N LEU A 21 3.95 0.68 -27.30
CA LEU A 21 3.31 -0.62 -27.13
C LEU A 21 2.38 -0.66 -25.89
N SER A 22 2.71 0.05 -24.81
CA SER A 22 1.85 0.09 -23.62
C SER A 22 0.52 0.80 -23.88
N ALA A 23 0.44 1.70 -24.86
CA ALA A 23 -0.79 2.39 -25.23
C ALA A 23 -1.84 1.48 -25.91
N CYS A 24 -1.43 0.30 -26.39
CA CYS A 24 -2.35 -0.71 -26.91
C CYS A 24 -3.04 -1.53 -25.82
N VAL A 25 -2.62 -1.38 -24.55
CA VAL A 25 -3.26 -2.05 -23.41
C VAL A 25 -4.50 -1.26 -23.03
N SER A 26 -5.68 -1.85 -23.20
CA SER A 26 -6.94 -1.28 -22.72
C SER A 26 -7.00 -1.29 -21.19
N ASP A 27 -7.21 -0.12 -20.58
CA ASP A 27 -7.13 0.18 -19.14
C ASP A 27 -8.30 -0.38 -18.30
N ASN A 28 -8.88 -1.51 -18.69
CA ASN A 28 -10.07 -2.07 -18.03
C ASN A 28 -9.74 -2.77 -16.69
N GLY A 29 -8.51 -2.65 -16.19
CA GLY A 29 -8.04 -3.41 -15.03
C GLY A 29 -7.10 -2.68 -14.07
N LEU A 30 -6.62 -1.47 -14.40
CA LEU A 30 -5.84 -0.66 -13.47
C LEU A 30 -6.70 0.50 -12.97
N ASP A 31 -7.20 0.36 -11.75
CA ASP A 31 -7.80 1.48 -11.04
C ASP A 31 -6.69 2.31 -10.40
N TRP A 32 -6.51 3.55 -10.87
CA TRP A 32 -5.56 4.50 -10.27
C TRP A 32 -5.98 4.92 -8.86
N ASP A 33 -7.25 4.72 -8.51
CA ASP A 33 -7.73 4.83 -7.14
C ASP A 33 -7.43 3.52 -6.39
N LEU A 34 -6.23 3.47 -5.80
CA LEU A 34 -5.75 2.33 -5.02
C LEU A 34 -6.50 2.10 -3.70
N ARG A 35 -7.57 2.87 -3.44
CA ARG A 35 -8.43 2.66 -2.28
C ARG A 35 -9.40 1.51 -2.48
N ALA A 36 -9.54 0.95 -3.67
CA ALA A 36 -10.32 -0.26 -3.92
C ALA A 36 -9.42 -1.51 -4.00
N GLY A 37 -10.00 -2.69 -3.78
CA GLY A 37 -9.35 -3.99 -4.00
C GLY A 37 -8.70 -4.63 -2.77
N GLY A 38 -7.82 -5.61 -2.97
CA GLY A 38 -7.28 -6.45 -1.90
C GLY A 38 -6.39 -5.75 -0.87
N GLY A 39 -6.04 -4.49 -1.09
CA GLY A 39 -5.30 -3.63 -0.15
C GLY A 39 -6.16 -2.53 0.49
N ASP A 40 -7.47 -2.50 0.24
CA ASP A 40 -8.37 -1.51 0.85
C ASP A 40 -8.43 -1.72 2.37
N THR A 41 -8.06 -0.67 3.11
CA THR A 41 -8.06 -0.62 4.58
C THR A 41 -9.05 0.42 5.11
N SER A 42 -9.92 0.96 4.25
CA SER A 42 -10.84 2.05 4.58
C SER A 42 -11.78 1.69 5.73
N ASP A 43 -12.27 0.44 5.78
CA ASP A 43 -13.15 -0.01 6.86
C ASP A 43 -12.40 -0.12 8.19
N ALA A 44 -11.19 -0.68 8.20
CA ALA A 44 -10.34 -0.71 9.40
C ALA A 44 -10.01 0.71 9.90
N ALA A 45 -9.69 1.63 8.98
CA ALA A 45 -9.40 3.03 9.30
C ALA A 45 -10.62 3.77 9.89
N ARG A 46 -11.84 3.50 9.40
CA ARG A 46 -13.08 4.04 9.98
C ARG A 46 -13.31 3.54 11.40
N GLN A 47 -13.02 2.26 11.65
CA GLN A 47 -13.15 1.64 12.98
C GLN A 47 -12.05 2.05 13.97
N ALA A 48 -10.95 2.65 13.52
CA ALA A 48 -9.87 3.09 14.40
C ALA A 48 -10.28 4.12 15.46
N THR A 49 -11.41 4.83 15.24
CA THR A 49 -11.97 5.80 16.19
C THR A 49 -13.14 5.24 17.00
N ALA A 50 -13.55 3.99 16.75
CA ALA A 50 -14.60 3.34 17.53
C ALA A 50 -14.15 3.17 18.99
N ALA A 51 -15.12 3.10 19.90
CA ALA A 51 -14.84 2.83 21.29
C ALA A 51 -14.14 1.46 21.42
N ALA A 52 -13.02 1.43 22.13
CA ALA A 52 -12.29 0.19 22.39
C ALA A 52 -13.17 -0.76 23.23
N PRO A 53 -13.11 -2.08 22.96
CA PRO A 53 -13.73 -3.08 23.83
C PRO A 53 -13.23 -2.98 25.27
N THR A 54 -14.07 -3.37 26.23
CA THR A 54 -13.66 -3.44 27.63
C THR A 54 -12.66 -4.61 27.80
N PRO A 55 -11.50 -4.38 28.44
CA PRO A 55 -10.55 -5.45 28.73
C PRO A 55 -11.16 -6.55 29.61
N ASP A 56 -10.70 -7.79 29.42
CA ASP A 56 -11.04 -8.91 30.30
C ASP A 56 -10.34 -8.82 31.67
N THR A 57 -10.56 -9.81 32.54
CA THR A 57 -9.92 -9.88 33.88
C THR A 57 -8.38 -9.92 33.80
N ASN A 58 -7.81 -10.34 32.68
CA ASN A 58 -6.37 -10.40 32.44
C ASN A 58 -5.82 -9.11 31.78
N GLY A 59 -6.69 -8.14 31.46
CA GLY A 59 -6.31 -6.89 30.78
C GLY A 59 -6.14 -7.04 29.26
N ILE A 60 -6.68 -8.11 28.67
CA ILE A 60 -6.65 -8.34 27.22
C ILE A 60 -7.85 -7.65 26.56
N ILE A 61 -7.57 -6.90 25.49
CA ILE A 61 -8.57 -6.24 24.64
C ILE A 61 -8.70 -7.07 23.36
N SER A 62 -9.84 -7.77 23.20
CA SER A 62 -10.08 -8.65 22.05
C SER A 62 -10.77 -7.92 20.89
N TYR A 63 -10.19 -8.01 19.71
CA TYR A 63 -10.78 -7.63 18.42
C TYR A 63 -11.09 -8.89 17.60
N PRO A 64 -11.88 -8.78 16.52
CA PRO A 64 -12.24 -9.95 15.71
C PRO A 64 -11.04 -10.73 15.13
N ASP A 65 -9.96 -10.02 14.82
CA ASP A 65 -8.80 -10.52 14.08
C ASP A 65 -7.46 -10.37 14.82
N TYR A 66 -7.45 -9.68 15.97
CA TYR A 66 -6.25 -9.51 16.81
C TYR A 66 -6.59 -9.25 18.28
N GLN A 67 -5.57 -9.22 19.14
CA GLN A 67 -5.71 -8.89 20.56
C GLN A 67 -4.61 -7.92 20.98
N LEU A 68 -4.94 -6.99 21.87
CA LEU A 68 -3.98 -6.10 22.52
C LEU A 68 -3.90 -6.37 24.02
N ALA A 69 -2.70 -6.22 24.57
CA ALA A 69 -2.47 -6.15 26.00
C ALA A 69 -1.77 -4.81 26.30
N THR A 70 -2.24 -4.10 27.32
CA THR A 70 -1.54 -2.91 27.79
C THR A 70 -0.42 -3.34 28.73
N ALA A 71 0.83 -3.20 28.29
CA ALA A 71 1.97 -3.37 29.18
C ALA A 71 1.99 -2.23 30.21
N ARG A 72 2.20 -2.55 31.49
CA ARG A 72 2.52 -1.53 32.49
C ARG A 72 4.03 -1.25 32.43
N ARG A 73 4.52 -0.40 33.33
CA ARG A 73 5.96 -0.10 33.41
C ARG A 73 6.66 -1.17 34.24
N GLY A 74 7.52 -1.98 33.60
CA GLY A 74 8.39 -2.95 34.28
C GLY A 74 8.16 -4.41 33.92
N GLU A 75 7.09 -4.71 33.18
CA GLU A 75 6.89 -5.94 32.39
C GLU A 75 7.64 -5.94 31.05
#